data_AF-A0A5C5GDY5-F1
#
_entry.id   AF-A0A5C5GDY5-F1
#
_cell.length_a   1.000
_cell.length_b   1.000
_cell.length_c   1.000
_cell.angle_alpha   90.00
_cell.angle_beta   90.00
_cell.angle_gamma   90.00
#
_symmetry.space_group_name_H-M   'P 1'
#
loop_
_entity.id
_entity.type
_entity.pdbx_description
1 polymer ?
#
loop_
_entity_poly.entity_id
_entity_poly.type
_entity_poly.pdbx_seq_one_letter_code
_entity_poly.pdbx_strand_id
1 'polypeptide(L)' 'MSSFSQAQLDALNAAIAIGATRVTVDGNTTEYRSLDEMFRVRAKMQQELADAASARPTHIQPRFERPL' A
#
# COMPACT_ATOMS: atom_id res chain seq x y z
N MET A 1 6.05 -4.02 -8.53
CA MET A 1 6.46 -3.24 -7.35
C MET A 1 5.20 -2.62 -6.79
N SER A 2 4.84 -2.90 -5.55
CA SER A 2 3.69 -2.29 -4.89
C SER A 2 3.94 -0.79 -4.80
N SER A 3 3.19 0.02 -5.54
CA SER A 3 3.46 1.46 -5.66
C SER A 3 3.05 2.24 -4.40
N PHE A 4 2.36 1.60 -3.46
CA PHE A 4 1.80 2.21 -2.27
C PHE A 4 2.54 1.80 -1.00
N SER A 5 2.84 2.78 -0.14
CA SER A 5 3.49 2.58 1.16
C SER A 5 2.49 2.59 2.31
N GLN A 6 2.79 1.88 3.39
CA GLN A 6 2.00 1.90 4.62
C GLN A 6 1.86 3.32 5.19
N ALA A 7 2.91 4.14 5.09
CA ALA A 7 2.88 5.54 5.52
C ALA A 7 1.88 6.38 4.72
N GLN A 8 1.68 6.02 3.46
CA GLN A 8 0.77 6.68 2.54
C GLN A 8 -0.69 6.36 2.88
N LEU A 9 -0.95 5.11 3.28
CA LEU A 9 -2.26 4.68 3.79
C LEU A 9 -2.58 5.33 5.15
N ASP A 10 -1.59 5.48 6.03
CA ASP A 10 -1.77 6.13 7.33
C ASP A 10 -2.11 7.62 7.18
N ALA A 11 -1.36 8.35 6.35
CA ALA A 11 -1.63 9.75 6.04
C ALA A 11 -3.01 9.95 5.41
N LEU A 12 -3.44 9.03 4.55
CA LEU A 12 -4.78 9.05 3.97
C LEU A 12 -5.87 8.85 5.04
N ASN A 13 -5.67 7.91 5.98
CA ASN A 13 -6.60 7.70 7.10
C ASN A 13 -6.70 8.93 8.00
N ALA A 14 -5.57 9.56 8.31
CA ALA A 14 -5.52 10.76 9.14
C ALA A 14 -6.30 11.91 8.47
N ALA A 15 -6.12 12.12 7.16
CA ALA A 15 -6.84 13.13 6.41
C ALA A 15 -8.36 12.86 6.36
N ILE A 16 -8.77 11.61 6.15
CA ILE A 16 -10.18 11.20 6.21
C ILE A 16 -10.78 11.50 7.59
N ALA A 17 -10.05 11.18 8.67
CA ALA A 17 -10.52 11.36 10.04
C ALA A 17 -10.81 12.83 10.40
N ILE A 18 -10.06 13.77 9.82
CA ILE A 18 -10.26 15.22 10.01
C ILE A 18 -11.13 15.87 8.92
N GLY A 19 -11.61 15.09 7.94
CA GLY A 19 -12.41 15.60 6.82
C GLY A 19 -11.62 16.41 5.79
N ALA A 20 -10.29 16.25 5.74
CA ALA A 20 -9.44 16.92 4.76
C ALA A 20 -9.37 16.11 3.45
N THR A 21 -9.42 16.80 2.31
CA THR A 21 -9.28 16.19 0.98
C THR A 21 -7.88 16.30 0.39
N ARG A 22 -6.95 16.92 1.12
CA ARG A 22 -5.56 17.10 0.70
C ARG A 22 -4.63 16.29 1.60
N VAL A 23 -3.77 15.48 0.98
CA VAL A 23 -2.83 14.59 1.66
C VAL A 23 -1.43 14.84 1.13
N THR A 24 -0.45 14.99 2.03
CA THR A 24 0.96 15.13 1.67
C THR A 24 1.75 13.95 2.22
N VAL A 25 2.45 13.21 1.35
CA VAL A 25 3.30 12.08 1.72
C VAL A 25 4.58 12.13 0.91
N ASP A 26 5.73 12.00 1.57
CA ASP A 26 7.06 11.99 0.93
C ASP A 26 7.28 13.21 0.01
N GLY A 27 6.80 14.39 0.42
CA GLY A 27 6.89 15.63 -0.36
C GLY A 27 5.90 15.76 -1.51
N ASN A 28 5.11 14.72 -1.79
CA ASN A 28 4.07 14.73 -2.81
C ASN A 28 2.73 15.09 -2.19
N THR A 29 2.11 16.17 -2.67
CA THR A 29 0.76 16.57 -2.27
C THR A 29 -0.24 16.11 -3.29
N THR A 30 -1.21 15.29 -2.86
CA THR A 30 -2.34 14.84 -3.66
C THR A 30 -3.62 15.43 -3.09
N GLU A 31 -4.41 16.06 -3.94
CA GLU A 31 -5.73 16.59 -3.58
C GLU A 31 -6.81 15.75 -4.26
N TYR A 32 -7.71 15.20 -3.46
CA TYR A 32 -8.83 14.38 -3.87
C TYR A 32 -10.09 15.25 -4.03
N ARG A 33 -11.03 14.83 -4.87
CA ARG A 33 -12.24 15.63 -5.12
C ARG A 33 -13.28 15.48 -4.00
N SER A 34 -13.24 14.37 -3.26
CA SER A 34 -14.19 14.07 -2.20
C SER A 34 -13.67 13.02 -1.21
N LEU A 35 -14.27 12.96 -0.02
CA LEU A 35 -14.01 11.88 0.96
C LEU A 35 -14.40 10.51 0.42
N ASP A 36 -15.47 10.41 -0.40
CA ASP A 36 -15.92 9.17 -1.03
C ASP A 36 -14.84 8.58 -1.94
N GLU A 37 -14.18 9.43 -2.72
CA GLU A 37 -13.03 9.07 -3.53
C GLU A 37 -11.87 8.55 -2.67
N MET A 38 -11.57 9.23 -1.56
CA MET A 38 -10.53 8.82 -0.63
C MET A 38 -10.81 7.44 -0.01
N PHE A 39 -12.05 7.12 0.34
CA PHE A 39 -12.41 5.79 0.83
C PHE A 39 -12.17 4.69 -0.21
N ARG A 40 -12.46 4.97 -1.49
CA ARG A 40 -12.20 4.02 -2.59
C ARG A 40 -10.70 3.80 -2.80
N VAL A 41 -9.92 4.89 -2.77
CA VAL A 41 -8.45 4.83 -2.89
C VAL A 41 -7.87 4.03 -1.72
N ARG A 42 -8.31 4.28 -0.49
CA ARG A 42 -7.92 3.53 0.71
C ARG A 42 -8.18 2.03 0.56
N ALA A 43 -9.36 1.64 0.09
CA ALA A 43 -9.71 0.23 -0.13
C ALA A 43 -8.77 -0.43 -1.15
N LYS A 44 -8.47 0.27 -2.25
CA LYS A 44 -7.53 -0.21 -3.27
C LYS A 44 -6.11 -0.37 -2.71
N MET A 45 -5.63 0.61 -1.94
CA MET A 45 -4.31 0.54 -1.29
C MET A 45 -4.22 -0.65 -0.33
N GLN A 46 -5.26 -0.91 0.46
CA GLN A 46 -5.30 -2.07 1.37
C GLN A 46 -5.23 -3.39 0.60
N GLN A 47 -5.98 -3.50 -0.49
CA GLN A 47 -5.98 -4.68 -1.33
C GLN A 47 -4.59 -4.92 -1.95
N GLU A 48 -3.98 -3.90 -2.53
CA GLU A 48 -2.64 -4.04 -3.13
C GLU A 48 -1.56 -4.37 -2.10
N LEU A 49 -1.66 -3.84 -0.87
CA LEU A 49 -0.76 -4.20 0.23
C LEU A 49 -0.94 -5.66 0.68
N ALA A 50 -2.19 -6.14 0.73
CA ALA A 50 -2.50 -7.53 1.06
C ALA A 50 -2.02 -8.50 -0.04
N ASP A 51 -2.19 -8.13 -1.31
CA ASP A 51 -1.72 -8.90 -2.46
C ASP A 51 -0.19 -8.93 -2.51
N ALA A 52 0.47 -7.80 -2.21
CA ALA A 52 1.93 -7.72 -2.11
C ALA A 52 2.50 -8.58 -0.98
N ALA A 53 1.81 -8.67 0.16
CA ALA A 53 2.18 -9.55 1.26
C ALA A 53 2.04 -11.04 0.88
N SER A 54 1.02 -11.36 0.08
CA SER A 54 0.73 -12.73 -0.38
C SER A 54 1.66 -13.20 -1.50
N ALA A 55 2.23 -12.28 -2.29
CA ALA A 55 3.17 -12.58 -3.37
C ALA A 55 4.58 -13.01 -2.90
N ARG A 56 4.80 -13.23 -1.59
CA ARG A 56 6.06 -13.78 -1.08
C ARG A 56 6.32 -15.17 -1.68
N PRO A 57 7.43 -15.38 -2.42
CA PRO A 57 7.73 -16.66 -3.05
C PRO A 57 7.95 -17.71 -1.94
N THR A 58 6.98 -18.61 -1.82
CA THR A 58 6.99 -19.68 -0.80
C THR A 58 7.78 -20.92 -1.27
N HIS A 59 8.20 -20.97 -2.55
CA HIS A 59 8.91 -22.10 -3.11
C HIS A 59 10.42 -21.83 -3.25
N ILE A 60 11.16 -22.07 -2.18
CA ILE A 60 12.61 -22.28 -2.27
C ILE A 60 12.77 -23.77 -2.57
N GLN A 61 13.29 -24.14 -3.75
CA GLN A 61 13.82 -25.48 -3.97
C GLN A 61 15.31 -25.46 -3.59
N PRO A 62 15.70 -25.79 -2.34
CA PRO A 62 17.10 -26.00 -2.04
C PRO A 62 17.51 -27.30 -2.73
N ARG A 63 18.02 -27.19 -3.96
CA ARG A 63 18.71 -28.29 -4.62
C ARG A 63 20.06 -28.45 -3.91
N PHE A 64 20.07 -29.25 -2.84
CA PHE A 64 21.30 -29.72 -2.23
C PHE A 64 21.94 -30.71 -3.20
N GLU A 65 22.82 -30.20 -4.05
CA GLU A 65 23.75 -31.04 -4.80
C GLU A 65 24.80 -31.54 -3.79
N ARG A 66 24.63 -32.79 -3.33
CA ARG A 66 25.60 -33.46 -2.48
C ARG A 66 26.88 -33.70 -3.29
N PRO A 67 28.07 -33.24 -2.85
CA PRO A 67 29.32 -33.71 -3.41
C PRO A 67 29.62 -35.12 -2.86
N LEU A 68 30.16 -35.96 -3.75
CA LEU A 68 30.64 -37.33 -3.52
C LEU A 68 31.85 -37.37 -2.58
#